data_AF-A0AAN9A0P9-F1
#
_entry.id   AF-A0AAN9A0P9-F1
#
_cell.length_a   1.000
_cell.length_b   1.000
_cell.length_c   1.000
_cell.angle_alpha   90.00
_cell.angle_beta   90.00
_cell.angle_gamma   90.00
#
_symmetry.space_group_name_H-M   'P 1'
#
loop_
_entity.id
_entity.type
_entity.pdbx_description
1 polymer ?
#
loop_
_entity_poly.entity_id
_entity_poly.type
_entity_poly.pdbx_seq_one_letter_code
_entity_poly.pdbx_strand_id
1 'polypeptide(L)' 'IPTGVKEYSLREVESASIVLIVEGMARNVRVSPSVPEASAAASQVQRGSVIFLGAGQNMSFELDDTSKFLAFRALCII' A
#
# COMPACT_ATOMS: atom_id res chain seq x y z
N ILE A 1 10.34 2.71 4.65
CA ILE A 1 9.94 4.14 4.74
C ILE A 1 10.71 4.76 5.88
N PRO A 2 11.24 6.00 5.77
CA PRO A 2 11.94 6.66 6.87
C PRO A 2 11.08 6.70 8.15
N THR A 3 11.72 6.53 9.30
CA THR A 3 11.04 6.57 10.61
C THR A 3 10.47 7.97 10.88
N GLY A 4 9.28 8.05 11.50
CA GLY A 4 8.61 9.33 11.82
C GLY A 4 7.74 9.89 10.70
N VAL A 5 7.68 9.23 9.54
CA VAL A 5 6.69 9.53 8.50
C VAL A 5 5.32 9.02 8.96
N LYS A 6 4.32 9.90 9.08
CA LYS A 6 2.95 9.56 9.48
C LYS A 6 2.09 9.05 8.32
N GLU A 7 2.32 9.57 7.12
CA GLU A 7 1.58 9.20 5.92
C GLU A 7 2.55 8.99 4.76
N TYR A 8 2.32 7.92 4.01
CA TYR A 8 3.08 7.63 2.81
C TYR A 8 2.14 7.21 1.68
N SER A 9 2.43 7.66 0.46
CA SER A 9 1.63 7.33 -0.72
C SER A 9 2.48 6.69 -1.80
N LEU A 10 2.06 5.52 -2.25
CA LEU A 10 2.54 4.91 -3.49
C LEU A 10 1.85 5.61 -4.66
N ARG A 11 2.67 6.16 -5.56
CA ARG A 11 2.20 6.80 -6.78
C ARG A 11 1.55 5.78 -7.70
N GLU A 12 0.59 6.26 -8.49
CA GLU A 12 0.04 5.52 -9.60
C GLU A 12 1.12 5.16 -10.63
N VAL A 13 0.94 4.02 -11.28
CA VAL A 13 1.78 3.55 -12.38
C VAL A 13 0.87 2.91 -13.43
N GLU A 14 1.25 3.01 -14.70
CA GLU A 14 0.53 2.41 -15.85
C GLU A 14 0.74 0.88 -15.95
N SER A 15 0.76 0.20 -14.81
CA SER A 15 0.82 -1.27 -14.71
C SER A 15 0.16 -1.74 -13.42
N ALA A 16 -0.43 -2.93 -13.48
CA ALA A 16 -0.78 -3.65 -12.25
C ALA A 16 0.48 -3.96 -11.43
N SER A 17 0.33 -4.01 -10.11
CA SER A 17 1.43 -4.23 -9.18
C SER A 17 0.98 -4.95 -7.91
N ILE A 18 1.93 -5.63 -7.26
CA ILE A 18 1.71 -6.31 -5.98
C ILE A 18 2.59 -5.65 -4.93
N VAL A 19 1.99 -5.26 -3.81
CA VAL A 19 2.68 -4.70 -2.65
C VAL A 19 2.72 -5.75 -1.54
N LEU A 20 3.91 -6.15 -1.13
CA LEU A 20 4.17 -7.07 -0.02
C LEU A 20 4.71 -6.31 1.19
N ILE A 21 4.02 -6.40 2.32
CA ILE A 21 4.50 -5.82 3.59
C ILE A 21 5.39 -6.85 4.30
N VAL A 22 6.65 -6.48 4.55
CA VAL A 22 7.63 -7.39 5.18
C VAL A 22 7.93 -7.00 6.63
N GLU A 23 7.70 -5.74 7.01
CA GLU A 23 7.90 -5.24 8.37
C GLU A 23 6.91 -4.11 8.67
N GLY A 24 6.45 -4.04 9.92
CA GLY A 24 5.57 -2.99 10.42
C GLY A 24 4.09 -3.22 10.12
N MET A 25 3.33 -2.16 10.41
CA MET A 25 1.88 -2.10 10.26
C MET A 25 1.48 -0.71 9.79
N ALA A 26 0.48 -0.64 8.93
CA ALA A 26 -0.16 0.61 8.54
C ALA A 26 -1.66 0.50 8.72
N ARG A 27 -2.28 1.60 9.14
CA ARG A 27 -3.72 1.76 9.29
C ARG A 27 -4.25 2.67 8.19
N ASN A 28 -5.58 2.76 8.12
CA ASN A 28 -6.31 3.66 7.22
C ASN A 28 -5.80 3.61 5.78
N VAL A 29 -5.55 2.40 5.29
CA VAL A 29 -5.10 2.19 3.92
C VAL A 29 -6.21 2.59 2.96
N ARG A 30 -5.88 3.47 2.01
CA ARG A 30 -6.80 3.96 0.98
C ARG A 30 -6.22 3.67 -0.39
N VAL A 31 -7.07 3.26 -1.31
CA VAL A 31 -6.72 3.03 -2.72
C VAL A 31 -7.61 3.91 -3.59
N SER A 32 -7.01 4.64 -4.53
CA SER A 32 -7.74 5.49 -5.47
C SER A 32 -7.29 5.23 -6.90
N PRO A 33 -8.21 5.13 -7.89
CA PRO A 33 -9.66 5.09 -7.71
C PRO A 33 -10.12 3.80 -7.00
N SER A 34 -11.15 3.92 -6.15
CA SER A 34 -11.77 2.78 -5.48
C SER A 34 -12.59 1.96 -6.48
N VAL A 35 -12.39 0.64 -6.52
CA VAL A 35 -13.18 -0.25 -7.40
C VAL A 35 -14.48 -0.63 -6.68
N PRO A 36 -15.66 -0.42 -7.30
CA PRO A 36 -16.97 -0.66 -6.67
C PRO A 36 -17.20 -2.10 -6.17
N GLU A 37 -16.58 -3.09 -6.81
CA GLU A 37 -16.79 -4.52 -6.53
C GLU A 37 -15.67 -5.19 -5.74
N ALA A 38 -14.53 -4.51 -5.56
CA ALA A 38 -13.44 -5.01 -4.74
C ALA A 38 -13.67 -4.58 -3.28
N SER A 39 -14.46 -5.40 -2.59
CA SER A 39 -14.57 -5.52 -1.13
C SER A 39 -13.46 -4.79 -0.37
N ALA A 40 -13.86 -3.74 0.38
CA ALA A 40 -13.12 -3.10 1.46
C ALA A 40 -11.59 -3.21 1.34
N ALA A 41 -10.95 -2.24 0.68
CA ALA A 41 -9.51 -2.03 0.83
C ALA A 41 -9.17 -2.21 2.31
N ALA A 42 -8.31 -3.19 2.60
CA ALA A 42 -8.08 -3.64 3.97
C ALA A 42 -7.76 -2.41 4.82
N SER A 43 -8.60 -2.07 5.82
CA SER A 43 -8.43 -0.84 6.63
C SER A 43 -7.10 -0.81 7.39
N GLN A 44 -6.38 -1.93 7.38
CA GLN A 44 -5.07 -2.11 7.99
C GLN A 44 -4.28 -3.16 7.21
N VAL A 45 -2.97 -2.96 7.13
CA VAL A 45 -2.01 -3.93 6.59
C VAL A 45 -0.90 -4.13 7.60
N GLN A 46 -0.32 -5.33 7.62
CA GLN A 46 0.75 -5.70 8.53
C GLN A 46 1.73 -6.64 7.83
N ARG A 47 2.84 -7.00 8.49
CA ARG A 47 3.76 -8.03 7.98
C ARG A 47 3.01 -9.26 7.46
N GLY A 48 3.30 -9.64 6.22
CA GLY A 48 2.65 -10.76 5.52
C GLY A 48 1.42 -10.36 4.69
N SER A 49 0.90 -9.14 4.84
CA SER A 49 -0.14 -8.62 3.95
C SER A 49 0.38 -8.48 2.52
N VAL A 50 -0.46 -8.91 1.57
CA VAL A 50 -0.24 -8.77 0.13
C VAL A 50 -1.41 -7.99 -0.45
N ILE A 51 -1.11 -6.89 -1.14
CA ILE A 51 -2.12 -6.02 -1.74
C ILE A 51 -1.89 -5.97 -3.24
N PHE A 52 -2.96 -6.20 -4.00
CA PHE A 52 -2.97 -5.98 -5.44
C PHE A 52 -3.40 -4.54 -5.73
N LEU A 53 -2.62 -3.83 -6.54
CA LEU A 53 -2.97 -2.52 -7.11
C LEU A 53 -3.11 -2.68 -8.61
N GLY A 54 -4.28 -2.31 -9.14
CA GLY A 54 -4.49 -2.17 -10.57
C GLY A 54 -3.66 -1.04 -11.18
N ALA A 55 -3.55 -1.06 -12.51
CA ALA A 55 -2.95 0.03 -13.26
C ALA A 55 -3.70 1.35 -13.02
N GLY A 56 -2.97 2.45 -12.92
CA GLY A 56 -3.52 3.77 -12.61
C GLY A 56 -4.01 3.93 -11.18
N GLN A 57 -3.88 2.92 -10.30
CA GLN A 57 -4.22 3.07 -8.89
C GLN A 57 -3.05 3.59 -8.07
N ASN A 58 -3.34 4.54 -7.19
CA ASN A 58 -2.48 4.95 -6.10
C ASN A 58 -2.97 4.34 -4.78
N MET A 59 -2.09 4.34 -3.78
CA MET A 59 -2.40 3.83 -2.44
C MET A 59 -1.71 4.66 -1.38
N SER A 60 -2.45 5.07 -0.34
CA SER A 60 -1.90 5.75 0.83
C SER A 60 -1.99 4.89 2.09
N PHE A 61 -1.05 5.12 2.99
CA PHE A 61 -0.88 4.42 4.26
C PHE A 61 -0.74 5.44 5.37
N GLU A 62 -1.46 5.24 6.48
CA GLU A 62 -1.16 5.90 7.74
C GLU A 62 -0.27 4.98 8.58
N LEU A 63 0.92 5.44 8.93
CA LEU A 63 1.94 4.67 9.63
C LEU A 63 1.89 5.01 11.12
N ASP A 64 2.11 4.00 11.97
CA ASP A 64 2.30 4.22 13.40
C ASP A 64 3.69 4.85 13.64
N ASP A 65 3.73 5.97 14.38
CA ASP A 65 4.89 6.83 14.64
C ASP A 65 6.14 6.07 15.12
N THR A 66 5.94 4.90 15.72
CA THR A 66 6.98 4.14 16.41
C THR A 66 7.53 2.95 15.62
N SER A 67 6.86 2.55 14.53
CA SER A 67 7.16 1.29 13.85
C SER A 67 7.92 1.48 12.54
N LYS A 68 8.98 0.69 12.34
CA LYS A 68 9.61 0.57 11.03
C LYS A 68 8.61 -0.06 10.07
N PHE A 69 8.39 0.60 8.93
CA PHE A 69 7.54 0.07 7.87
C PHE A 69 8.36 -0.21 6.61
N LEU A 70 8.34 -1.47 6.16
CA LEU A 70 9.03 -1.92 4.97
C LEU A 70 8.08 -2.72 4.08
N ALA A 71 8.06 -2.33 2.81
CA ALA A 71 7.25 -2.97 1.78
C ALA A 71 8.03 -3.06 0.47
N PHE A 72 7.74 -4.10 -0.31
CA PHE A 72 8.22 -4.25 -1.68
C PHE A 72 7.04 -4.12 -2.64
N ARG A 73 7.24 -3.40 -3.74
CA ARG A 73 6.28 -3.31 -4.83
C ARG A 73 6.87 -3.95 -6.08
N ALA A 74 6.24 -5.00 -6.58
CA ALA A 74 6.59 -5.63 -7.85
C ALA A 74 5.60 -5.22 -8.93
N LEU A 75 6.09 -4.87 -10.11
CA LEU A 75 5.29 -4.58 -11.30
C LEU A 75 6.04 -5.02 -12.55
N CYS A 76 5.30 -5.24 -13.64
CA CYS A 76 5.88 -5.49 -14.95
C CYS A 76 5.83 -4.18 -15.76
N ILE A 77 6.95 -3.78 -16.34
CA ILE A 77 7.00 -2.66 -17.28
C ILE A 77 7.23 -3.26 -18.66
N ILE A 78 6.35 -2.96 -19.60
CA ILE A 78 6.42 -3.43 -21.00
C ILE A 78 7.03 -2.33 -21.85
#